data_AF-A0A2P8HHC8-F1
#
_entry.id   AF-A0A2P8HHC8-F1
#
_cell.length_a   1.000
_cell.length_b   1.000
_cell.length_c   1.000
_cell.angle_alpha   90.00
_cell.angle_beta   90.00
_cell.angle_gamma   90.00
#
_symmetry.space_group_name_H-M   'P 1'
#
loop_
_entity.id
_entity.type
_entity.pdbx_description
1 polymer ?
#
loop_
_entity_poly.entity_id
_entity_poly.type
_entity_poly.pdbx_seq_one_letter_code
_entity_poly.pdbx_strand_id
1 'polypeptide(L)'
;MFNFFEKEYDNPALIEKIKQTQNKWISFLEKLEARMKEMCMGALPELKEVFEQDNDPYKRAHGRMVSALQGQLGQMREKANEVKEEKVFNFVHHASATIPPITTKAGRKYDDMLYAFRQVCLDRHRIFEEKIHYYFSLLKGTTGQQDLEADYQEQLTAFESIKDKFGCKQCGGNITIPKLFFIATYVTCPFCHTQNTFLPSTATQLVFHNARSLAEQRTAHLLKAYEESETKAPGLYQQYLRSMFDEWNKIVPDMAEENEKFYQRLLKDNSIDHH
;
A
#
# COMPACT_ATOMS: atom_id res chain seq x y z
N MET A 1 44.02 -1.67 53.87
CA MET A 1 42.81 -1.04 54.45
C MET A 1 42.27 -0.10 53.39
N PHE A 2 41.22 -0.46 52.64
CA PHE A 2 40.32 0.44 51.88
C PHE A 2 39.28 -0.41 51.14
N ASN A 3 38.35 -1.01 51.90
CA ASN A 3 37.05 -1.39 51.35
C ASN A 3 36.24 -0.10 51.20
N PHE A 4 36.48 0.64 50.12
CA PHE A 4 35.52 1.64 49.67
C PHE A 4 34.35 0.88 49.06
N PHE A 5 33.30 0.73 49.86
CA PHE A 5 32.01 0.24 49.41
C PHE A 5 31.58 1.04 48.17
N GLU A 6 31.69 0.45 46.98
CA GLU A 6 30.89 0.88 45.83
C GLU A 6 29.44 0.76 46.29
N LYS A 7 28.79 1.89 46.58
CA LYS A 7 27.34 1.89 46.76
C LYS A 7 26.76 1.34 45.47
N GLU A 8 26.18 0.13 45.53
CA GLU A 8 25.46 -0.44 44.40
C GLU A 8 24.41 0.59 43.96
N TYR A 9 24.57 1.10 42.73
CA TYR A 9 23.55 1.96 42.14
C TYR A 9 22.29 1.11 41.97
N ASP A 10 21.28 1.40 42.78
CA ASP A 10 19.96 0.79 42.73
C ASP A 10 18.91 1.88 42.52
N ASN A 11 18.19 1.76 41.42
CA ASN A 11 17.14 2.66 40.98
C ASN A 11 15.84 1.87 40.77
N PRO A 12 15.13 1.50 41.85
CA PRO A 12 13.88 0.76 41.77
C PRO A 12 12.78 1.55 41.05
N ALA A 13 12.82 2.88 41.12
CA ALA A 13 11.87 3.75 40.44
C ALA A 13 11.98 3.62 38.91
N LEU A 14 13.19 3.50 38.35
CA LEU A 14 13.40 3.26 36.93
C LEU A 14 12.87 1.88 36.52
N ILE A 15 13.13 0.84 37.31
CA ILE A 15 12.65 -0.53 37.05
C ILE A 15 11.12 -0.56 36.98
N GLU A 16 10.46 0.08 37.94
CA GLU A 16 9.00 0.17 37.97
C GLU A 16 8.47 0.97 36.76
N LYS A 17 9.13 2.08 36.41
CA LYS A 17 8.75 2.88 35.24
C LYS A 17 8.91 2.12 33.92
N ILE A 18 9.95 1.29 33.77
CA ILE A 18 10.12 0.39 32.62
C ILE A 18 8.91 -0.54 32.49
N LYS A 19 8.55 -1.23 33.58
CA LYS A 19 7.40 -2.16 33.58
C LYS A 19 6.08 -1.45 33.26
N GLN A 20 5.84 -0.28 33.87
CA GLN A 20 4.63 0.49 33.63
C GLN A 20 4.52 0.96 32.19
N THR A 21 5.61 1.48 31.61
CA THR A 21 5.63 1.93 30.21
C THR A 21 5.40 0.74 29.28
N GLN A 22 6.01 -0.41 29.54
CA GLN A 22 5.83 -1.63 28.75
C GLN A 22 4.37 -2.09 28.76
N ASN A 23 3.76 -2.19 29.95
CA ASN A 23 2.37 -2.62 30.08
C ASN A 23 1.39 -1.65 29.41
N LYS A 24 1.64 -0.33 29.55
CA LYS A 24 0.83 0.69 28.87
C LYS A 24 0.94 0.59 27.35
N TRP A 25 2.15 0.34 26.83
CA TRP A 25 2.39 0.14 25.40
C TRP A 25 1.64 -1.07 24.86
N ILE A 26 1.77 -2.22 25.52
CA ILE A 26 1.10 -3.46 25.12
C ILE A 26 -0.42 -3.28 25.15
N SER A 27 -0.98 -2.74 26.23
CA SER A 27 -2.43 -2.50 26.36
C SER A 27 -2.95 -1.49 25.33
N PHE A 28 -2.15 -0.49 24.96
CA PHE A 28 -2.49 0.46 23.91
C PHE A 28 -2.63 -0.23 22.55
N LEU A 29 -1.65 -1.07 22.17
CA LEU A 29 -1.71 -1.82 20.91
C LEU A 29 -2.87 -2.81 20.89
N GLU A 30 -3.13 -3.53 21.99
CA GLU A 30 -4.28 -4.44 22.10
C GLU A 30 -5.63 -3.73 21.87
N LYS A 31 -5.79 -2.50 22.38
CA LYS A 31 -6.99 -1.70 22.14
C LYS A 31 -7.13 -1.28 20.69
N LEU A 32 -6.03 -0.89 20.04
CA LEU A 32 -6.04 -0.60 18.60
C LEU A 32 -6.41 -1.85 17.79
N GLU A 33 -5.86 -3.01 18.15
CA GLU A 33 -6.16 -4.27 17.48
C GLU A 33 -7.61 -4.72 17.64
N ALA A 34 -8.18 -4.56 18.84
CA ALA A 34 -9.57 -4.84 19.09
C ALA A 34 -10.49 -3.98 18.21
N ARG A 35 -10.22 -2.67 18.17
CA ARG A 35 -10.96 -1.72 17.32
C ARG A 35 -10.82 -2.04 15.83
N MET A 36 -9.60 -2.35 15.39
CA MET A 36 -9.32 -2.76 14.02
C MET A 36 -10.13 -4.01 13.64
N LYS A 37 -10.07 -5.05 14.48
CA LYS A 37 -10.83 -6.28 14.27
C LYS A 37 -12.33 -6.03 14.19
N GLU A 38 -12.88 -5.28 15.15
CA GLU A 38 -14.31 -4.96 15.20
C GLU A 38 -14.77 -4.23 13.94
N MET A 39 -14.05 -3.16 13.56
CA MET A 39 -14.33 -2.36 12.37
C MET A 39 -14.27 -3.20 11.10
N CYS A 40 -13.17 -3.94 10.89
CA CYS A 40 -12.99 -4.72 9.66
C CYS A 40 -14.00 -5.86 9.59
N MET A 41 -14.11 -6.69 10.63
CA MET A 41 -15.02 -7.84 10.62
C MET A 41 -16.49 -7.43 10.50
N GLY A 42 -16.88 -6.31 11.11
CA GLY A 42 -18.23 -5.77 10.98
C GLY A 42 -18.53 -5.27 9.56
N ALA A 43 -17.55 -4.71 8.86
CA ALA A 43 -17.72 -4.18 7.51
C ALA A 43 -17.65 -5.23 6.40
N LEU A 44 -17.01 -6.40 6.63
CA LEU A 44 -16.81 -7.41 5.57
C LEU A 44 -18.11 -7.90 4.89
N PRO A 45 -19.19 -8.23 5.61
CA PRO A 45 -20.43 -8.68 4.98
C PRO A 45 -21.03 -7.58 4.10
N GLU A 46 -21.07 -6.35 4.61
CA GLU A 46 -21.61 -5.19 3.91
C GLU A 46 -20.80 -4.88 2.64
N LEU A 47 -19.47 -4.96 2.71
CA LEU A 47 -18.61 -4.78 1.55
C LEU A 47 -18.91 -5.81 0.44
N LYS A 48 -19.09 -7.08 0.81
CA LYS A 48 -19.44 -8.13 -0.17
C LYS A 48 -20.80 -7.88 -0.80
N GLU A 49 -21.79 -7.55 0.02
CA GLU A 49 -23.14 -7.24 -0.45
C GLU A 49 -23.15 -6.04 -1.41
N VAL A 50 -22.47 -4.95 -1.04
CA VAL A 50 -22.33 -3.77 -1.90
C VAL A 50 -21.61 -4.13 -3.20
N PHE A 51 -20.57 -4.96 -3.15
CA PHE A 51 -19.88 -5.39 -4.36
C PHE A 51 -20.78 -6.18 -5.32
N GLU A 52 -21.59 -7.11 -4.80
CA GLU A 52 -22.49 -7.96 -5.59
C GLU A 52 -23.66 -7.16 -6.18
N GLN A 53 -24.23 -6.22 -5.41
CA GLN A 53 -25.39 -5.43 -5.81
C GLN A 53 -25.05 -4.20 -6.66
N ASP A 54 -23.80 -3.73 -6.63
CA ASP A 54 -23.38 -2.55 -7.39
C ASP A 54 -23.31 -2.86 -8.89
N ASN A 55 -24.30 -2.40 -9.66
CA ASN A 55 -24.30 -2.54 -11.12
C ASN A 55 -23.36 -1.53 -11.82
N ASP A 56 -22.74 -0.60 -11.10
CA ASP A 56 -21.70 0.28 -11.66
C ASP A 56 -20.52 -0.58 -12.13
N PRO A 57 -20.15 -0.53 -13.43
CA PRO A 57 -18.97 -1.23 -13.93
C PRO A 57 -17.68 -0.93 -13.16
N TYR A 58 -17.60 0.27 -12.58
CA TYR A 58 -16.46 0.73 -11.78
C TYR A 58 -16.55 0.36 -10.29
N LYS A 59 -17.66 -0.26 -9.85
CA LYS A 59 -17.93 -0.64 -8.44
C LYS A 59 -17.62 0.51 -7.46
N ARG A 60 -17.96 1.75 -7.81
CA ARG A 60 -17.50 2.96 -7.09
C ARG A 60 -18.00 3.03 -5.66
N ALA A 61 -19.18 2.48 -5.37
CA ALA A 61 -19.70 2.44 -4.01
C ALA A 61 -18.80 1.57 -3.14
N HIS A 62 -18.52 0.35 -3.61
CA HIS A 62 -17.59 -0.58 -2.96
C HIS A 62 -16.19 0.02 -2.81
N GLY A 63 -15.61 0.53 -3.90
CA GLY A 63 -14.25 1.08 -3.89
C GLY A 63 -14.07 2.25 -2.90
N ARG A 64 -15.08 3.11 -2.75
CA ARG A 64 -15.07 4.18 -1.74
C ARG A 64 -15.11 3.65 -0.31
N MET A 65 -15.91 2.63 -0.04
CA MET A 65 -16.01 2.02 1.29
C MET A 65 -14.70 1.33 1.68
N VAL A 66 -14.11 0.55 0.77
CA VAL A 66 -12.80 -0.09 0.99
C VAL A 66 -11.73 0.98 1.25
N SER A 67 -11.67 2.03 0.42
CA SER A 67 -10.69 3.11 0.58
C SER A 67 -10.86 3.84 1.92
N ALA A 68 -12.10 4.06 2.37
CA ALA A 68 -12.37 4.69 3.66
C ALA A 68 -11.89 3.82 4.84
N LEU A 69 -12.14 2.51 4.79
CA LEU A 69 -11.69 1.58 5.83
C LEU A 69 -10.16 1.43 5.85
N GLN A 70 -9.54 1.35 4.67
CA GLN A 70 -8.09 1.37 4.51
C GLN A 70 -7.46 2.66 5.06
N GLY A 71 -8.11 3.82 4.82
CA GLY A 71 -7.71 5.08 5.43
C GLY A 71 -7.73 5.04 6.96
N GLN A 72 -8.77 4.44 7.55
CA GLN A 72 -8.84 4.26 9.00
C GLN A 72 -7.74 3.33 9.54
N LEU A 73 -7.41 2.25 8.83
CA LEU A 73 -6.27 1.39 9.18
C LEU A 73 -4.93 2.16 9.11
N GLY A 74 -4.76 2.98 8.08
CA GLY A 74 -3.59 3.87 7.93
C GLY A 74 -3.43 4.81 9.12
N GLN A 75 -4.52 5.46 9.56
CA GLN A 75 -4.50 6.33 10.74
C GLN A 75 -4.16 5.56 12.03
N MET A 76 -4.65 4.33 12.19
CA MET A 76 -4.28 3.50 13.35
C MET A 76 -2.79 3.16 13.35
N ARG A 77 -2.22 2.86 12.17
CA ARG A 77 -0.81 2.60 11.98
C ARG A 77 0.06 3.81 12.32
N GLU A 78 -0.28 4.96 11.77
CA GLU A 78 0.40 6.24 12.03
C GLU A 78 0.40 6.57 13.53
N LYS A 79 -0.77 6.48 14.18
CA LYS A 79 -0.89 6.69 15.62
C LYS A 79 -0.03 5.71 16.43
N ALA A 80 0.08 4.46 16.01
CA ALA A 80 0.93 3.49 16.69
C ALA A 80 2.42 3.87 16.55
N ASN A 81 2.84 4.35 15.37
CA ASN A 81 4.19 4.82 15.14
C ASN A 81 4.54 6.07 15.96
N GLU A 82 3.64 7.05 16.01
CA GLU A 82 3.82 8.27 16.82
C GLU A 82 3.98 7.93 18.32
N VAL A 83 3.09 7.09 18.86
CA VAL A 83 3.14 6.72 20.28
C VAL A 83 4.37 5.86 20.60
N LYS A 84 4.82 5.03 19.66
CA LYS A 84 6.09 4.27 19.78
C LYS A 84 7.27 5.22 19.92
N GLU A 85 7.37 6.22 19.04
CA GLU A 85 8.42 7.25 19.10
C GLU A 85 8.39 7.97 20.45
N GLU A 86 7.20 8.47 20.82
CA GLU A 86 7.02 9.32 21.98
C GLU A 86 7.18 8.59 23.32
N LYS A 87 6.70 7.35 23.42
CA LYS A 87 6.62 6.63 24.71
C LYS A 87 7.65 5.52 24.86
N VAL A 88 8.18 4.98 23.77
CA VAL A 88 9.21 3.93 23.82
C VAL A 88 10.59 4.53 23.57
N PHE A 89 10.84 5.14 22.42
CA PHE A 89 12.18 5.64 22.09
C PHE A 89 12.62 6.82 22.95
N ASN A 90 11.76 7.84 23.11
CA ASN A 90 12.09 8.95 24.01
C ASN A 90 12.31 8.49 25.45
N PHE A 91 11.54 7.52 25.92
CA PHE A 91 11.75 6.95 27.26
C PHE A 91 13.11 6.28 27.39
N VAL A 92 13.50 5.43 26.43
CA VAL A 92 14.82 4.78 26.41
C VAL A 92 15.93 5.82 26.36
N HIS A 93 15.81 6.82 25.49
CA HIS A 93 16.80 7.89 25.35
C HIS A 93 17.01 8.65 26.66
N HIS A 94 15.91 9.10 27.29
CA HIS A 94 15.98 9.80 28.57
C HIS A 94 16.48 8.92 29.71
N ALA A 95 16.04 7.66 29.79
CA ALA A 95 16.52 6.73 30.82
C ALA A 95 18.02 6.47 30.69
N SER A 96 18.51 6.25 29.47
CA SER A 96 19.92 5.99 29.16
C SER A 96 20.83 7.16 29.56
N ALA A 97 20.33 8.40 29.46
CA ALA A 97 21.06 9.59 29.90
C ALA A 97 21.21 9.71 31.44
N THR A 98 20.42 8.95 32.22
CA THR A 98 20.38 9.04 33.70
C THR A 98 21.04 7.88 34.43
N ILE A 99 21.38 6.81 33.71
CA ILE A 99 22.02 5.61 34.28
C ILE A 99 23.55 5.78 34.31
N PRO A 100 24.27 5.03 35.16
CA PRO A 100 25.73 5.05 35.18
C PRO A 100 26.35 4.64 33.84
N PRO A 101 27.60 5.04 33.55
CA PRO A 101 28.28 4.64 32.33
C PRO A 101 28.31 3.12 32.16
N ILE A 102 28.14 2.66 30.91
CA ILE A 102 28.14 1.23 30.53
C ILE A 102 29.44 0.50 30.88
N THR A 103 30.52 1.24 31.18
CA THR A 103 31.78 0.66 31.66
C THR A 103 31.66 0.10 33.09
N THR A 104 30.67 0.56 33.87
CA THR A 104 30.39 0.10 35.23
C THR A 104 29.46 -1.12 35.25
N LYS A 105 29.55 -1.95 36.31
CA LYS A 105 28.67 -3.12 36.47
C LYS A 105 27.18 -2.73 36.54
N ALA A 106 26.86 -1.64 37.24
CA ALA A 106 25.50 -1.13 37.34
C ALA A 106 25.01 -0.55 36.00
N GLY A 107 25.85 0.21 35.29
CA GLY A 107 25.53 0.74 33.97
C GLY A 107 25.16 -0.36 32.97
N ARG A 108 25.97 -1.42 32.87
CA ARG A 108 25.65 -2.60 32.02
C ARG A 108 24.29 -3.21 32.36
N LYS A 109 24.04 -3.46 33.66
CA LYS A 109 22.78 -4.04 34.11
C LYS A 109 21.57 -3.22 33.65
N TYR A 110 21.60 -1.90 33.82
CA TYR A 110 20.48 -1.05 33.42
C TYR A 110 20.37 -0.86 31.90
N ASP A 111 21.50 -0.84 31.19
CA ASP A 111 21.53 -0.81 29.73
C ASP A 111 20.90 -2.07 29.14
N ASP A 112 21.28 -3.26 29.64
CA ASP A 112 20.69 -4.55 29.26
C ASP A 112 19.17 -4.56 29.50
N MET A 113 18.70 -3.97 30.61
CA MET A 113 17.28 -3.85 30.92
C MET A 113 16.53 -2.93 29.95
N LEU A 114 17.11 -1.77 29.59
CA LEU A 114 16.52 -0.84 28.63
C LEU A 114 16.52 -1.43 27.21
N TYR A 115 17.57 -2.16 26.85
CA TYR A 115 17.65 -2.90 25.61
C TYR A 115 16.54 -3.96 25.54
N ALA A 116 16.41 -4.81 26.57
CA ALA A 116 15.37 -5.83 26.64
C ALA A 116 13.96 -5.23 26.56
N PHE A 117 13.71 -4.13 27.29
CA PHE A 117 12.46 -3.38 27.20
C PHE A 117 12.17 -2.91 25.76
N ARG A 118 13.16 -2.31 25.09
CA ARG A 118 13.01 -1.84 23.71
C ARG A 118 12.67 -2.98 22.77
N GLN A 119 13.37 -4.12 22.88
CA GLN A 119 13.11 -5.29 22.04
C GLN A 119 11.67 -5.79 22.21
N VAL A 120 11.20 -5.97 23.45
CA VAL A 120 9.82 -6.40 23.72
C VAL A 120 8.79 -5.44 23.10
N CYS A 121 9.01 -4.14 23.21
CA CYS A 121 8.13 -3.14 22.61
C CYS A 121 8.11 -3.20 21.08
N LEU A 122 9.28 -3.39 20.45
CA LEU A 122 9.42 -3.48 19.00
C LEU A 122 8.84 -4.77 18.43
N ASP A 123 9.10 -5.91 19.08
CA ASP A 123 8.51 -7.19 18.70
C ASP A 123 6.98 -7.14 18.77
N ARG A 124 6.44 -6.54 19.83
CA ARG A 124 5.00 -6.35 19.96
C ARG A 124 4.42 -5.46 18.86
N HIS A 125 5.16 -4.43 18.46
CA HIS A 125 4.77 -3.55 17.36
C HIS A 125 4.80 -4.27 16.01
N ARG A 126 5.81 -5.11 15.77
CA ARG A 126 5.88 -5.96 14.56
C ARG A 126 4.64 -6.85 14.41
N ILE A 127 4.18 -7.47 15.51
CA ILE A 127 2.93 -8.26 15.52
C ILE A 127 1.72 -7.39 15.17
N PHE A 128 1.68 -6.15 15.64
CA PHE A 128 0.60 -5.21 15.30
C PHE A 128 0.62 -4.87 13.79
N GLU A 129 1.80 -4.62 13.23
CA GLU A 129 2.01 -4.36 11.80
C GLU A 129 1.55 -5.52 10.90
N GLU A 130 1.84 -6.75 11.30
CA GLU A 130 1.37 -7.95 10.61
C GLU A 130 -0.16 -8.04 10.59
N LYS A 131 -0.82 -7.70 11.71
CA LYS A 131 -2.28 -7.68 11.78
C LYS A 131 -2.88 -6.57 10.92
N ILE A 132 -2.29 -5.37 10.92
CA ILE A 132 -2.71 -4.26 10.03
C ILE A 132 -2.65 -4.73 8.58
N HIS A 133 -1.52 -5.32 8.17
CA HIS A 133 -1.35 -5.84 6.82
C HIS A 133 -2.37 -6.92 6.47
N TYR A 134 -2.64 -7.85 7.38
CA TYR A 134 -3.68 -8.87 7.21
C TYR A 134 -5.05 -8.25 6.93
N TYR A 135 -5.47 -7.23 7.69
CA TYR A 135 -6.77 -6.59 7.46
C TYR A 135 -6.81 -5.75 6.18
N PHE A 136 -5.72 -5.10 5.80
CA PHE A 136 -5.61 -4.44 4.50
C PHE A 136 -5.87 -5.42 3.35
N SER A 137 -5.21 -6.58 3.39
CA SER A 137 -5.37 -7.63 2.39
C SER A 137 -6.78 -8.23 2.42
N LEU A 138 -7.36 -8.42 3.61
CA LEU A 138 -8.72 -8.94 3.76
C LEU A 138 -9.78 -8.00 3.17
N LEU A 139 -9.65 -6.69 3.40
CA LEU A 139 -10.52 -5.68 2.81
C LEU A 139 -10.36 -5.62 1.29
N LYS A 140 -9.13 -5.67 0.77
CA LYS A 140 -8.86 -5.73 -0.67
C LYS A 140 -9.42 -7.01 -1.29
N GLY A 141 -9.43 -8.12 -0.56
CA GLY A 141 -10.02 -9.39 -1.00
C GLY A 141 -11.54 -9.40 -1.09
N THR A 142 -12.24 -8.35 -0.64
CA THR A 142 -13.70 -8.25 -0.81
C THR A 142 -14.11 -7.77 -2.20
N THR A 143 -13.16 -7.26 -2.99
CA THR A 143 -13.38 -7.04 -4.42
C THR A 143 -13.48 -8.42 -5.05
N GLY A 144 -14.63 -8.79 -5.60
CA GLY A 144 -14.73 -10.03 -6.37
C GLY A 144 -13.68 -9.99 -7.50
N GLN A 145 -13.13 -11.15 -7.85
CA GLN A 145 -12.19 -11.25 -8.97
C GLN A 145 -12.93 -10.93 -10.27
N GLN A 146 -12.93 -9.64 -10.66
CA GLN A 146 -13.25 -9.24 -12.02
C GLN A 146 -12.13 -9.76 -12.93
N ASP A 147 -12.51 -10.52 -13.96
CA ASP A 147 -11.59 -10.97 -14.99
C ASP A 147 -11.30 -9.81 -15.95
N LEU A 148 -10.42 -8.91 -15.49
CA LEU A 148 -10.05 -7.72 -16.24
C LEU A 148 -9.28 -8.08 -17.53
N GLU A 149 -8.67 -9.26 -17.59
CA GLU A 149 -8.00 -9.74 -18.79
C GLU A 149 -9.03 -10.11 -19.86
N ALA A 150 -10.08 -10.87 -19.50
CA ALA A 150 -11.17 -11.17 -20.42
C ALA A 150 -11.84 -9.89 -20.96
N ASP A 151 -12.14 -8.93 -20.08
CA ASP A 151 -12.70 -7.63 -20.48
C ASP A 151 -11.79 -6.90 -21.46
N TYR A 152 -10.47 -6.88 -21.20
CA TYR A 152 -9.50 -6.24 -22.07
C TYR A 152 -9.41 -6.90 -23.45
N GLN A 153 -9.36 -8.23 -23.51
CA GLN A 153 -9.29 -8.98 -24.76
C GLN A 153 -10.56 -8.81 -25.59
N GLU A 154 -11.73 -8.73 -24.95
CA GLU A 154 -12.99 -8.41 -25.63
C GLU A 154 -12.91 -7.03 -26.31
N GLN A 155 -12.42 -6.00 -25.60
CA GLN A 155 -12.29 -4.66 -26.17
C GLN A 155 -11.25 -4.58 -27.30
N LEU A 156 -10.13 -5.31 -27.20
CA LEU A 156 -9.15 -5.42 -28.30
C LEU A 156 -9.77 -6.06 -29.54
N THR A 157 -10.50 -7.16 -29.36
CA THR A 157 -11.18 -7.86 -30.47
C THR A 157 -12.25 -6.98 -31.11
N ALA A 158 -13.05 -6.29 -30.29
CA ALA A 158 -14.04 -5.34 -30.76
C ALA A 158 -13.39 -4.22 -31.57
N PHE A 159 -12.29 -3.64 -31.08
CA PHE A 159 -11.54 -2.59 -31.78
C PHE A 159 -11.02 -3.05 -33.14
N GLU A 160 -10.36 -4.20 -33.20
CA GLU A 160 -9.84 -4.77 -34.45
C GLU A 160 -10.95 -4.94 -35.50
N SER A 161 -12.17 -5.25 -35.09
CA SER A 161 -13.31 -5.40 -36.00
C SER A 161 -13.86 -4.07 -36.56
N ILE A 162 -13.55 -2.94 -35.92
CA ILE A 162 -14.09 -1.61 -36.28
C ILE A 162 -13.04 -0.60 -36.73
N LYS A 163 -11.74 -0.87 -36.57
CA LYS A 163 -10.66 0.11 -36.78
C LYS A 163 -10.63 0.72 -38.18
N ASP A 164 -11.09 0.00 -39.20
CA ASP A 164 -11.13 0.45 -40.60
C ASP A 164 -12.51 0.96 -41.06
N LYS A 165 -13.48 1.02 -40.14
CA LYS A 165 -14.89 1.38 -40.43
C LYS A 165 -15.24 2.82 -40.04
N PHE A 166 -14.28 3.61 -39.59
CA PHE A 166 -14.54 4.99 -39.18
C PHE A 166 -14.68 5.89 -40.42
N GLY A 167 -15.87 6.46 -40.65
CA GLY A 167 -16.14 7.32 -41.80
C GLY A 167 -15.86 8.80 -41.52
N CYS A 168 -15.24 9.48 -42.49
CA CYS A 168 -15.07 10.94 -42.45
C CYS A 168 -16.43 11.65 -42.50
N LYS A 169 -16.70 12.58 -41.58
CA LYS A 169 -17.96 13.35 -41.54
C LYS A 169 -18.16 14.28 -42.74
N GLN A 170 -17.07 14.68 -43.43
CA GLN A 170 -17.14 15.61 -44.55
C GLN A 170 -17.21 14.92 -45.92
N CYS A 171 -16.33 13.94 -46.18
CA CYS A 171 -16.23 13.30 -47.50
C CYS A 171 -16.71 11.83 -47.52
N GLY A 172 -17.05 11.24 -46.37
CA GLY A 172 -17.43 9.83 -46.27
C GLY A 172 -16.29 8.83 -46.45
N GLY A 173 -15.06 9.29 -46.74
CA GLY A 173 -13.89 8.41 -46.88
C GLY A 173 -13.56 7.66 -45.58
N ASN A 174 -13.12 6.40 -45.71
CA ASN A 174 -12.73 5.58 -44.57
C ASN A 174 -11.43 6.08 -43.92
N ILE A 175 -11.39 6.08 -42.61
CA ILE A 175 -10.24 6.46 -41.80
C ILE A 175 -9.87 5.24 -40.97
N THR A 176 -8.66 4.72 -41.16
CA THR A 176 -8.11 3.67 -40.31
C THR A 176 -7.64 4.27 -39.00
N ILE A 177 -8.15 3.74 -37.89
CA ILE A 177 -7.72 4.10 -36.54
C ILE A 177 -6.49 3.25 -36.19
N PRO A 178 -5.30 3.85 -35.96
CA PRO A 178 -4.04 3.10 -35.88
C PRO A 178 -3.85 2.29 -34.60
N LYS A 179 -4.54 2.66 -33.52
CA LYS A 179 -4.45 2.02 -32.21
C LYS A 179 -5.73 2.24 -31.40
N LEU A 180 -5.91 1.44 -30.35
CA LEU A 180 -7.00 1.62 -29.40
C LEU A 180 -6.78 2.91 -28.61
N PHE A 181 -7.59 3.93 -28.89
CA PHE A 181 -7.63 5.15 -28.08
C PHE A 181 -8.60 4.99 -26.92
N PHE A 182 -8.22 5.52 -25.76
CA PHE A 182 -9.04 5.49 -24.55
C PHE A 182 -9.73 6.82 -24.24
N ILE A 183 -9.38 7.88 -24.97
CA ILE A 183 -9.97 9.21 -24.86
C ILE A 183 -10.42 9.71 -26.24
N ALA A 184 -11.25 10.75 -26.25
CA ALA A 184 -11.61 11.45 -27.48
C ALA A 184 -10.33 11.93 -28.19
N THR A 185 -10.13 11.50 -29.44
CA THR A 185 -8.89 11.75 -30.18
C THR A 185 -9.18 12.34 -31.55
N TYR A 186 -8.43 13.37 -31.92
CA TYR A 186 -8.50 13.93 -33.26
C TYR A 186 -7.76 13.02 -34.26
N VAL A 187 -8.45 12.69 -35.35
CA VAL A 187 -7.92 11.88 -36.45
C VAL A 187 -8.12 12.65 -37.76
N THR A 188 -7.07 12.75 -38.55
CA THR A 188 -7.10 13.48 -39.83
C THR A 188 -7.52 12.53 -40.94
N CYS A 189 -8.50 12.95 -41.75
CA CYS A 189 -8.92 12.19 -42.92
C CYS A 189 -7.79 12.14 -43.97
N PRO A 190 -7.38 10.96 -44.47
CA PRO A 190 -6.32 10.87 -45.47
C PRO A 190 -6.75 11.41 -46.85
N PHE A 191 -8.06 11.49 -47.13
CA PHE A 191 -8.59 11.91 -48.43
C PHE A 191 -8.80 13.42 -48.56
N CYS A 192 -9.40 14.05 -47.54
CA CYS A 192 -9.78 15.47 -47.58
C CYS A 192 -9.11 16.32 -46.51
N HIS A 193 -8.24 15.73 -45.68
CA HIS A 193 -7.48 16.37 -44.60
C HIS A 193 -8.32 17.05 -43.50
N THR A 194 -9.65 16.89 -43.52
CA THR A 194 -10.53 17.34 -42.45
C THR A 194 -10.22 16.60 -41.15
N GLN A 195 -10.15 17.34 -40.04
CA GLN A 195 -10.07 16.76 -38.71
C GLN A 195 -11.42 16.16 -38.29
N ASN A 196 -11.38 14.91 -37.85
CA ASN A 196 -12.51 14.19 -37.28
C ASN A 196 -12.19 13.84 -35.83
N THR A 197 -13.21 13.58 -35.03
CA THR A 197 -13.04 13.16 -33.63
C THR A 197 -13.49 11.72 -33.50
N PHE A 198 -12.56 10.84 -33.17
CA PHE A 198 -12.85 9.47 -32.77
C PHE A 198 -13.24 9.46 -31.29
N LEU A 199 -14.36 8.82 -30.96
CA LEU A 199 -14.84 8.68 -29.59
C LEU A 199 -14.88 7.19 -29.24
N PRO A 200 -14.04 6.71 -28.29
CA PRO A 200 -14.09 5.32 -27.86
C PRO A 200 -15.36 5.01 -27.07
N SER A 201 -15.75 3.75 -27.08
CA SER A 201 -16.92 3.28 -26.32
C SER A 201 -16.70 3.42 -24.81
N THR A 202 -17.78 3.44 -24.03
CA THR A 202 -17.68 3.45 -22.56
C THR A 202 -16.90 2.25 -22.02
N ALA A 203 -17.06 1.07 -22.65
CA ALA A 203 -16.33 -0.15 -22.28
C ALA A 203 -14.83 -0.04 -22.59
N THR A 204 -14.45 0.60 -23.70
CA THR A 204 -13.05 0.90 -23.99
C THR A 204 -12.47 1.91 -23.00
N GLN A 205 -13.22 2.95 -22.64
CA GLN A 205 -12.79 3.92 -21.62
C GLN A 205 -12.60 3.25 -20.24
N LEU A 206 -13.43 2.26 -19.91
CA LEU A 206 -13.30 1.44 -18.69
C LEU A 206 -11.95 0.70 -18.62
N VAL A 207 -11.43 0.20 -19.73
CA VAL A 207 -10.10 -0.45 -19.79
C VAL A 207 -9.02 0.49 -19.29
N PHE A 208 -9.07 1.77 -19.66
CA PHE A 208 -8.08 2.76 -19.21
C PHE A 208 -8.12 2.96 -17.70
N HIS A 209 -9.32 3.03 -17.11
CA HIS A 209 -9.48 3.14 -15.66
C HIS A 209 -9.02 1.88 -14.93
N ASN A 210 -9.21 0.71 -15.53
CA ASN A 210 -8.83 -0.58 -14.95
C ASN A 210 -7.41 -1.03 -15.31
N ALA A 211 -6.69 -0.28 -16.16
CA ALA A 211 -5.40 -0.69 -16.71
C ALA A 211 -4.36 -0.99 -15.63
N ARG A 212 -4.32 -0.18 -14.57
CA ARG A 212 -3.44 -0.44 -13.42
C ARG A 212 -3.84 -1.72 -12.70
N SER A 213 -5.12 -1.90 -12.41
CA SER A 213 -5.63 -3.11 -11.73
C SER A 213 -5.35 -4.37 -12.55
N LEU A 214 -5.47 -4.30 -13.88
CA LEU A 214 -5.10 -5.38 -14.79
C LEU A 214 -3.59 -5.67 -14.73
N ALA A 215 -2.75 -4.65 -14.73
CA ALA A 215 -1.30 -4.81 -14.57
C ALA A 215 -0.93 -5.43 -13.21
N GLU A 216 -1.62 -5.03 -12.13
CA GLU A 216 -1.50 -5.65 -10.80
C GLU A 216 -1.91 -7.14 -10.84
N GLN A 217 -2.99 -7.51 -11.57
CA GLN A 217 -3.38 -8.92 -11.74
C GLN A 217 -2.30 -9.73 -12.48
N ARG A 218 -1.75 -9.21 -13.58
CA ARG A 218 -0.68 -9.87 -14.35
C ARG A 218 0.59 -10.09 -13.53
N THR A 219 0.88 -9.19 -12.60
CA THR A 219 2.10 -9.20 -11.79
C THR A 219 1.89 -9.68 -10.35
N ALA A 220 0.70 -10.19 -10.02
CA ALA A 220 0.36 -10.64 -8.67
C ALA A 220 1.32 -11.70 -8.11
N HIS A 221 1.88 -12.55 -8.98
CA HIS A 221 2.87 -13.56 -8.61
C HIS A 221 4.19 -12.95 -8.08
N LEU A 222 4.61 -11.78 -8.59
CA LEU A 222 5.81 -11.08 -8.12
C LEU A 222 5.59 -10.42 -6.77
N LEU A 223 4.41 -9.81 -6.57
CA LEU A 223 4.02 -9.26 -5.28
C LEU A 223 3.99 -10.36 -4.21
N LYS A 224 3.39 -11.50 -4.54
CA LYS A 224 3.35 -12.67 -3.66
C LYS A 224 4.77 -13.16 -3.31
N ALA A 225 5.67 -13.24 -4.29
CA ALA A 225 7.06 -13.63 -4.05
C ALA A 225 7.80 -12.66 -3.10
N TYR A 226 7.51 -11.36 -3.19
CA TYR A 226 8.03 -10.38 -2.23
C TYR A 226 7.45 -10.58 -0.83
N GLU A 227 6.12 -10.76 -0.71
CA GLU A 227 5.43 -10.95 0.56
C GLU A 227 5.86 -12.23 1.28
N GLU A 228 6.14 -13.30 0.54
CA GLU A 228 6.63 -14.59 1.04
C GLU A 228 8.13 -14.58 1.37
N SER A 229 8.87 -13.54 1.00
CA SER A 229 10.29 -13.44 1.34
C SER A 229 10.48 -13.08 2.82
N GLU A 230 11.26 -13.88 3.56
CA GLU A 230 11.46 -13.71 5.01
C GLU A 230 11.96 -12.30 5.39
N THR A 231 12.78 -11.70 4.53
CA THR A 231 13.40 -10.40 4.78
C THR A 231 12.67 -9.23 4.12
N LYS A 232 11.56 -9.47 3.39
CA LYS A 232 10.89 -8.47 2.54
C LYS A 232 11.91 -7.63 1.77
N ALA A 233 12.73 -8.32 0.98
CA ALA A 233 13.90 -7.71 0.36
C ALA A 233 13.49 -6.52 -0.54
N PRO A 234 14.04 -5.30 -0.32
CA PRO A 234 13.69 -4.12 -1.11
C PRO A 234 13.83 -4.32 -2.63
N GLY A 235 14.80 -5.13 -3.05
CA GLY A 235 15.02 -5.47 -4.45
C GLY A 235 13.87 -6.24 -5.10
N LEU A 236 13.21 -7.15 -4.37
CA LEU A 236 12.04 -7.89 -4.87
C LEU A 236 10.83 -6.97 -5.04
N TYR A 237 10.64 -6.04 -4.12
CA TYR A 237 9.57 -5.04 -4.22
C TYR A 237 9.81 -4.08 -5.40
N GLN A 238 11.05 -3.62 -5.58
CA GLN A 238 11.42 -2.81 -6.73
C GLN A 238 11.21 -3.55 -8.05
N GLN A 239 11.55 -4.85 -8.10
CA GLN A 239 11.30 -5.69 -9.27
C GLN A 239 9.79 -5.79 -9.56
N TYR A 240 8.97 -6.07 -8.54
CA TYR A 240 7.52 -6.08 -8.69
C TYR A 240 7.00 -4.75 -9.25
N LEU A 241 7.40 -3.62 -8.64
CA LEU A 241 6.95 -2.30 -9.11
C LEU A 241 7.34 -2.08 -10.57
N ARG A 242 8.61 -2.30 -10.95
CA ARG A 242 9.05 -2.11 -12.34
C ARG A 242 8.22 -2.95 -13.31
N SER A 243 8.02 -4.23 -13.02
CA SER A 243 7.21 -5.12 -13.86
C SER A 243 5.74 -4.70 -13.94
N MET A 244 5.15 -4.25 -12.83
CA MET A 244 3.76 -3.76 -12.82
C MET A 244 3.60 -2.51 -13.68
N PHE A 245 4.52 -1.55 -13.58
CA PHE A 245 4.51 -0.35 -14.42
C PHE A 245 4.78 -0.66 -15.90
N ASP A 246 5.62 -1.65 -16.21
CA ASP A 246 5.85 -2.11 -17.58
C ASP A 246 4.58 -2.74 -18.18
N GLU A 247 3.87 -3.59 -17.43
CA GLU A 247 2.57 -4.13 -17.86
C GLU A 247 1.53 -3.03 -18.04
N TRP A 248 1.48 -2.05 -17.14
CA TRP A 248 0.55 -0.93 -17.25
C TRP A 248 0.83 -0.11 -18.52
N ASN A 249 2.10 0.16 -18.82
CA ASN A 249 2.51 0.90 -20.02
C ASN A 249 2.26 0.12 -21.33
N LYS A 250 2.19 -1.22 -21.29
CA LYS A 250 1.75 -2.02 -22.46
C LYS A 250 0.26 -1.81 -22.76
N ILE A 251 -0.57 -1.65 -21.72
CA ILE A 251 -2.01 -1.44 -21.87
C ILE A 251 -2.30 0.01 -22.30
N VAL A 252 -1.64 0.98 -21.68
CA VAL A 252 -1.85 2.42 -21.91
C VAL A 252 -0.51 3.12 -22.18
N PRO A 253 0.05 2.98 -23.39
CA PRO A 253 1.38 3.52 -23.71
C PRO A 253 1.42 5.05 -23.67
N ASP A 254 0.29 5.72 -23.88
CA ASP A 254 0.20 7.19 -23.91
C ASP A 254 0.40 7.85 -22.54
N MET A 255 0.31 7.07 -21.46
CA MET A 255 0.52 7.55 -20.07
C MET A 255 1.89 7.18 -19.52
N ALA A 256 2.80 6.65 -20.34
CA ALA A 256 4.06 6.07 -19.88
C ALA A 256 4.94 7.08 -19.11
N GLU A 257 4.91 8.37 -19.49
CA GLU A 257 5.68 9.42 -18.83
C GLU A 257 5.12 9.76 -17.44
N GLU A 258 3.81 9.90 -17.31
CA GLU A 258 3.11 10.13 -16.04
C GLU A 258 3.28 8.94 -15.10
N ASN A 259 3.15 7.72 -15.64
CA ASN A 259 3.35 6.48 -14.93
C ASN A 259 4.77 6.39 -14.38
N GLU A 260 5.79 6.77 -15.16
CA GLU A 260 7.18 6.79 -14.70
C GLU A 260 7.39 7.77 -13.55
N LYS A 261 6.82 8.99 -13.63
CA LYS A 261 6.88 9.96 -12.51
C LYS A 261 6.27 9.38 -11.23
N PHE A 262 5.18 8.62 -11.37
CA PHE A 262 4.52 7.98 -10.24
C PHE A 262 5.35 6.82 -9.66
N TYR A 263 5.96 5.98 -10.51
CA TYR A 263 6.90 4.95 -10.09
C TYR A 263 8.07 5.51 -9.26
N GLN A 264 8.69 6.59 -9.74
CA GLN A 264 9.79 7.25 -9.03
C GLN A 264 9.39 7.79 -7.66
N ARG A 265 8.16 8.33 -7.53
CA ARG A 265 7.62 8.74 -6.22
C ARG A 265 7.47 7.55 -5.27
N LEU A 266 6.90 6.44 -5.74
CA LEU A 266 6.72 5.24 -4.90
C LEU A 266 8.04 4.64 -4.41
N LEU A 267 9.09 4.68 -5.24
CA LEU A 267 10.43 4.26 -4.81
C LEU A 267 10.99 5.18 -3.72
N LYS A 268 10.83 6.50 -3.89
CA LYS A 268 11.30 7.48 -2.90
C LYS A 268 10.60 7.28 -1.56
N ASP A 269 9.29 7.07 -1.56
CA ASP A 269 8.52 6.87 -0.33
C ASP A 269 8.94 5.57 0.39
N ASN A 270 9.13 4.47 -0.35
CA ASN A 270 9.61 3.21 0.25
C ASN A 270 11.06 3.27 0.74
N SER A 271 11.91 4.11 0.13
CA SER A 271 13.30 4.29 0.60
C SER A 271 13.38 5.01 1.94
N ILE A 272 12.35 5.76 2.34
CA ILE A 272 12.30 6.50 3.61
C ILE A 272 11.91 5.58 4.77
N ASP A 273 11.06 4.58 4.55
CA ASP A 273 10.53 3.67 5.59
C ASP A 273 11.52 2.56 6.01
N HIS A 274 12.66 2.41 5.32
CA HIS A 274 13.69 1.40 5.59
C HIS A 274 14.98 1.96 6.23
N HIS A 275 14.96 3.21 6.70
CA HIS A 275 16.07 3.84 7.42
C HIS A 275 15.79 4.03 8.91
#